data_AF-A0A5C8MGJ7-F1
#
_entry.id   AF-A0A5C8MGJ7-F1
#
_cell.length_a   1.000
_cell.length_b   1.000
_cell.length_c   1.000
_cell.angle_alpha   90.00
_cell.angle_beta   90.00
_cell.angle_gamma   90.00
#
_symmetry.space_group_name_H-M   'P 1'
#
loop_
_entity.id
_entity.type
_entity.pdbx_description
1 polymer ?
#
loop_
_entity_poly.entity_id
_entity_poly.type
_entity_poly.pdbx_seq_one_letter_code
_entity_poly.pdbx_strand_id
1 'polypeptide(L)'
;YNNFNYWSTRQKSFKRLSISQIFRSISVAATQLGGGISKIGTVGLIAGQAIGHIVATVVLGKQIWKDDRQVLTSSFNFNKMKDLARTYREFPKYSAPQSLINSLSQNVAPFILAAYFSPTVVGYYSLSLRLLQLPINLIGDSVRQVFYPRIAEIYNHGGDLHKYLVKSTVFLGVIILLPSLIIFLSGPLLFSIVLGKEWYEAGVYSQWMMLWLMFGFMNRPASATAQVLGLQ
;
A
#
# COMPACT_ATOMS: atom_id res chain seq x y z
N TYR A 1 3.65 -7.25 12.72
CA TYR A 1 2.54 -6.32 12.40
C TYR A 1 1.43 -6.97 11.58
N ASN A 2 1.67 -7.41 10.34
CA ASN A 2 0.60 -7.88 9.43
C ASN A 2 -0.26 -9.04 9.98
N ASN A 3 0.32 -10.02 10.66
CA ASN A 3 -0.44 -11.11 11.30
C ASN A 3 -1.43 -10.61 12.36
N PHE A 4 -1.01 -9.63 13.17
CA PHE A 4 -1.86 -8.99 14.18
C PHE A 4 -2.96 -8.13 13.55
N ASN A 5 -2.67 -7.53 12.40
CA ASN A 5 -3.63 -6.79 11.61
C ASN A 5 -4.74 -7.73 11.12
N TYR A 6 -4.38 -8.82 10.42
CA TYR A 6 -5.34 -9.82 9.93
C TYR A 6 -6.23 -10.41 11.03
N TRP A 7 -5.66 -10.68 12.20
CA TRP A 7 -6.44 -11.19 13.32
C TRP A 7 -7.45 -10.17 13.85
N SER A 8 -7.05 -8.90 13.96
CA SER A 8 -7.95 -7.82 14.37
C SER A 8 -9.04 -7.55 13.34
N THR A 9 -8.73 -7.65 12.04
CA THR A 9 -9.72 -7.57 10.95
C THR A 9 -10.72 -8.73 11.02
N ARG A 10 -10.25 -9.95 11.28
CA ARG A 10 -11.12 -11.14 11.44
C ARG A 10 -12.09 -10.99 12.61
N GLN A 11 -11.65 -10.38 13.71
CA GLN A 11 -12.49 -10.06 14.87
C GLN A 11 -13.27 -8.73 14.72
N LYS A 12 -13.25 -8.09 13.53
CA LYS A 12 -13.88 -6.78 13.27
C LYS A 12 -13.48 -5.67 14.26
N SER A 13 -12.30 -5.80 14.87
CA SER A 13 -11.79 -4.90 15.91
C SER A 13 -11.05 -3.70 15.31
N PHE A 14 -11.75 -2.92 14.48
CA PHE A 14 -11.18 -1.77 13.76
C PHE A 14 -10.61 -0.67 14.68
N LYS A 15 -11.15 -0.55 15.90
CA LYS A 15 -10.64 0.41 16.91
C LYS A 15 -9.20 0.12 17.32
N ARG A 16 -8.81 -1.16 17.47
CA ARG A 16 -7.42 -1.57 17.81
C ARG A 16 -6.45 -1.19 16.69
N LEU A 17 -6.88 -1.39 15.44
CA LEU A 17 -6.13 -1.01 14.25
C LEU A 17 -5.91 0.49 14.15
N SER A 18 -6.97 1.28 14.33
CA SER A 18 -6.88 2.74 14.31
C SER A 18 -5.93 3.27 15.39
N ILE A 19 -6.01 2.76 16.62
CA ILE A 19 -5.10 3.17 17.71
C ILE A 19 -3.64 2.88 17.35
N SER A 20 -3.34 1.69 16.86
CA SER A 20 -1.97 1.33 16.45
C SER A 20 -1.44 2.19 15.30
N GLN A 21 -2.30 2.52 14.32
CA GLN A 21 -1.95 3.38 13.20
C GLN A 21 -1.64 4.81 13.67
N ILE A 22 -2.42 5.33 14.64
CA ILE A 22 -2.18 6.65 15.26
C ILE A 22 -0.82 6.65 15.97
N PHE A 23 -0.57 5.68 16.85
CA PHE A 23 0.72 5.57 17.55
C PHE A 23 1.90 5.42 16.59
N ARG A 24 1.76 4.62 15.52
CA ARG A 24 2.76 4.52 14.46
C ARG A 24 3.07 5.89 13.85
N SER A 25 2.03 6.63 13.46
CA SER A 25 2.18 7.92 12.79
C SER A 25 2.83 8.96 13.70
N ILE A 26 2.42 9.00 14.98
CA ILE A 26 3.02 9.87 16.00
C ILE A 26 4.49 9.51 16.21
N SER A 27 4.82 8.23 16.37
CA SER A 27 6.21 7.79 16.57
C SER A 27 7.08 8.11 15.36
N VAL A 28 6.61 7.87 14.14
CA VAL A 28 7.34 8.25 12.92
C VAL A 28 7.59 9.76 12.91
N ALA A 29 6.55 10.57 13.09
CA ALA A 29 6.67 12.02 13.07
C ALA A 29 7.62 12.56 14.17
N ALA A 30 7.47 12.07 15.41
CA ALA A 30 8.30 12.49 16.53
C ALA A 30 9.78 12.13 16.32
N THR A 31 10.07 10.91 15.87
CA THR A 31 11.45 10.49 15.61
C THR A 31 12.06 11.20 14.40
N GLN A 32 11.28 11.46 13.34
CA GLN A 32 11.76 12.20 12.17
C GLN A 32 12.05 13.67 12.48
N LEU A 33 11.16 14.33 13.25
CA LEU A 33 11.38 15.71 13.71
C LEU A 33 12.57 15.79 14.67
N GLY A 34 12.67 14.87 15.63
CA GLY A 34 13.81 14.81 16.55
C GLY A 34 15.14 14.56 15.83
N GLY A 35 15.18 13.61 14.90
CA GLY A 35 16.36 13.32 14.07
C GLY A 35 16.75 14.47 13.14
N GLY A 36 15.78 15.25 12.67
CA GLY A 36 16.00 16.47 11.89
C GLY A 36 16.69 17.57 12.69
N ILE A 37 16.24 17.80 13.94
CA ILE A 37 16.83 18.79 14.85
C ILE A 37 18.27 18.41 15.24
N SER A 38 18.54 17.12 15.44
CA SER A 38 19.89 16.62 15.77
C SER A 38 20.84 16.56 14.56
N LYS A 39 20.45 17.03 13.36
CA LYS A 39 21.21 16.93 12.10
C LYS A 39 21.65 15.50 11.74
N ILE A 40 20.94 14.48 12.23
CA ILE A 40 21.21 13.06 11.94
C ILE A 40 20.77 12.71 10.48
N GLY A 41 20.18 13.67 9.76
CA GLY A 41 19.95 13.60 8.32
C GLY A 41 19.12 12.38 7.92
N THR A 42 19.55 11.69 6.88
CA THR A 42 18.90 10.49 6.31
C THR A 42 18.76 9.33 7.29
N VAL A 43 19.67 9.18 8.26
CA VAL A 43 19.61 8.10 9.24
C VAL A 43 18.42 8.28 10.19
N GLY A 44 18.08 9.52 10.55
CA GLY A 44 16.92 9.82 11.40
C GLY A 44 15.59 9.50 10.72
N LEU A 45 15.51 9.69 9.40
CA LEU A 45 14.32 9.35 8.61
C LEU A 45 14.08 7.84 8.55
N ILE A 46 15.14 7.06 8.31
CA ILE A 46 15.09 5.60 8.25
C ILE A 46 14.78 5.02 9.63
N ALA A 47 15.46 5.51 10.68
CA ALA A 47 15.22 5.09 12.06
C ALA A 47 13.77 5.39 12.50
N GLY A 48 13.20 6.54 12.10
CA GLY A 48 11.81 6.88 12.39
C GLY A 48 10.80 5.90 11.80
N GLN A 49 11.01 5.43 10.57
CA GLN A 49 10.16 4.40 9.96
C GLN A 49 10.29 3.06 10.70
N ALA A 50 11.51 2.63 11.01
CA ALA A 50 11.75 1.38 11.74
C ALA A 50 11.11 1.41 13.14
N ILE A 51 11.34 2.48 13.89
CA ILE A 51 10.78 2.69 15.23
C ILE A 51 9.25 2.73 15.17
N GLY A 52 8.68 3.43 14.19
CA GLY A 52 7.23 3.45 13.97
C GLY A 52 6.63 2.05 13.82
N HIS A 53 7.26 1.18 13.02
CA HIS A 53 6.79 -0.21 12.84
C HIS A 53 6.96 -1.07 14.10
N ILE A 54 8.01 -0.86 14.88
CA ILE A 54 8.23 -1.54 16.16
C ILE A 54 7.14 -1.13 17.15
N VAL A 55 6.92 0.19 17.34
CA VAL A 55 5.90 0.71 18.25
C VAL A 55 4.51 0.20 17.86
N ALA A 56 4.17 0.24 16.57
CA ALA A 56 2.88 -0.27 16.09
C ALA A 56 2.69 -1.76 16.41
N THR A 57 3.75 -2.56 16.27
CA THR A 57 3.74 -4.00 16.59
C THR A 57 3.58 -4.25 18.09
N VAL A 58 4.28 -3.48 18.93
CA VAL A 58 4.19 -3.60 20.39
C VAL A 58 2.81 -3.17 20.89
N VAL A 59 2.25 -2.08 20.38
CA VAL A 59 0.92 -1.58 20.77
C VAL A 59 -0.17 -2.58 20.36
N LEU A 60 -0.17 -3.06 19.12
CA LEU A 60 -1.11 -4.11 18.69
C LEU A 60 -0.92 -5.39 19.50
N GLY A 61 0.33 -5.85 19.65
CA GLY A 61 0.64 -7.08 20.39
C GLY A 61 0.16 -7.02 21.84
N LYS A 62 0.32 -5.88 22.52
CA LYS A 62 -0.17 -5.68 23.89
C LYS A 62 -1.70 -5.64 23.97
N GLN A 63 -2.39 -4.97 23.04
CA GLN A 63 -3.86 -4.96 23.01
C GLN A 63 -4.44 -6.35 22.78
N ILE A 64 -3.84 -7.06 21.81
CA ILE A 64 -4.14 -8.45 21.48
C ILE A 64 -3.93 -9.37 22.69
N TRP A 65 -2.78 -9.25 23.35
CA TRP A 65 -2.46 -10.06 24.51
C TRP A 65 -3.38 -9.77 25.70
N LYS A 66 -3.82 -8.53 25.88
CA LYS A 66 -4.70 -8.14 27.00
C LYS A 66 -6.11 -8.69 26.83
N ASP A 67 -6.68 -8.52 25.65
CA ASP A 67 -8.11 -8.77 25.44
C ASP A 67 -8.40 -10.22 25.06
N ASP A 68 -7.48 -10.88 24.35
CA ASP A 68 -7.72 -12.18 23.72
C ASP A 68 -6.77 -13.26 24.29
N ARG A 69 -6.18 -13.00 25.46
CA ARG A 69 -5.21 -13.87 26.15
C ARG A 69 -5.69 -15.31 26.23
N GLN A 70 -6.93 -15.51 26.68
CA GLN A 70 -7.50 -16.83 26.93
C GLN A 70 -7.65 -17.65 25.63
N VAL A 71 -8.02 -17.02 24.52
CA VAL A 71 -8.16 -17.69 23.21
C VAL A 71 -6.78 -18.07 22.67
N LEU A 72 -5.79 -17.18 22.82
CA LEU A 72 -4.41 -17.44 22.40
C LEU A 72 -3.75 -18.54 23.23
N THR A 73 -3.89 -18.52 24.56
CA THR A 73 -3.23 -19.50 25.45
C THR A 73 -3.91 -20.86 25.45
N SER A 74 -5.23 -20.94 25.23
CA SER A 74 -5.95 -22.23 25.15
C SER A 74 -5.80 -22.94 23.80
N SER A 75 -5.51 -22.19 22.73
CA SER A 75 -5.37 -22.73 21.37
C SER A 75 -3.91 -22.97 20.94
N PHE A 76 -2.95 -22.76 21.83
CA PHE A 76 -1.52 -22.91 21.53
C PHE A 76 -1.12 -24.39 21.53
N ASN A 77 -1.29 -25.06 20.38
CA ASN A 77 -0.84 -26.44 20.18
C ASN A 77 0.14 -26.49 19.01
N PHE A 78 1.41 -26.75 19.33
CA PHE A 78 2.50 -26.78 18.35
C PHE A 78 2.30 -27.85 17.26
N ASN A 79 1.72 -29.00 17.61
CA ASN A 79 1.42 -30.05 16.63
C ASN A 79 0.34 -29.60 15.64
N LYS A 80 -0.75 -28.98 16.13
CA LYS A 80 -1.78 -28.40 15.25
C LYS A 80 -1.22 -27.30 14.35
N MET A 81 -0.33 -26.44 14.88
CA MET A 81 0.34 -25.42 14.07
C MET A 81 1.24 -26.02 12.99
N LYS A 82 1.97 -27.10 13.30
CA LYS A 82 2.82 -27.82 12.34
C LYS A 82 1.98 -28.50 11.26
N ASP A 83 0.83 -29.07 11.62
CA ASP A 83 -0.10 -29.67 10.67
C ASP A 83 -0.72 -28.60 9.76
N LEU A 84 -1.20 -27.47 10.31
CA LEU A 84 -1.66 -26.33 9.51
C LEU A 84 -0.55 -25.79 8.59
N ALA A 85 0.67 -25.65 9.09
CA ALA A 85 1.80 -25.19 8.28
C ALA A 85 2.14 -26.17 7.15
N ARG A 86 1.91 -27.48 7.34
CA ARG A 86 2.05 -28.49 6.29
C ARG A 86 0.90 -28.43 5.29
N THR A 87 -0.35 -28.35 5.76
CA THR A 87 -1.55 -28.25 4.92
C THR A 87 -1.52 -27.02 4.02
N TYR A 88 -1.05 -25.88 4.53
CA TYR A 88 -0.97 -24.62 3.79
C TYR A 88 0.45 -24.28 3.33
N ARG A 89 1.36 -25.25 3.21
CA ARG A 89 2.77 -25.00 2.84
C ARG A 89 2.92 -24.42 1.44
N GLU A 90 2.00 -24.74 0.54
CA GLU A 90 2.01 -24.24 -0.84
C GLU A 90 1.75 -22.73 -0.89
N PHE A 91 0.91 -22.23 0.01
CA PHE A 91 0.57 -20.80 0.04
C PHE A 91 1.79 -19.89 0.20
N PRO A 92 2.65 -19.98 1.23
CA PRO A 92 3.85 -19.16 1.32
C PRO A 92 4.87 -19.50 0.22
N LYS A 93 4.88 -20.74 -0.29
CA LYS A 93 5.79 -21.15 -1.37
C LYS A 93 5.53 -20.41 -2.68
N TYR A 94 4.27 -20.11 -3.00
CA TYR A 94 3.90 -19.36 -4.22
C TYR A 94 3.69 -17.86 -3.96
N SER A 95 3.02 -17.50 -2.86
CA SER A 95 2.74 -16.10 -2.54
C SER A 95 3.98 -15.30 -2.15
N ALA A 96 4.98 -15.90 -1.50
CA ALA A 96 6.18 -15.17 -1.10
C ALA A 96 7.07 -14.79 -2.30
N PRO A 97 7.42 -15.70 -3.24
CA PRO A 97 8.13 -15.32 -4.45
C PRO A 97 7.35 -14.36 -5.32
N GLN A 98 6.04 -14.55 -5.48
CA GLN A 98 5.18 -13.64 -6.23
C GLN A 98 5.20 -12.23 -5.62
N SER A 99 5.07 -12.12 -4.30
CA SER A 99 5.15 -10.84 -3.58
C SER A 99 6.54 -10.20 -3.70
N LEU A 100 7.61 -11.00 -3.66
CA LEU A 100 8.98 -10.53 -3.81
C LEU A 100 9.22 -10.00 -5.22
N ILE A 101 8.85 -10.75 -6.25
CA ILE A 101 8.96 -10.36 -7.66
C ILE A 101 8.16 -9.09 -7.91
N ASN A 102 6.92 -9.01 -7.40
CA ASN A 102 6.09 -7.81 -7.54
C ASN A 102 6.72 -6.60 -6.83
N SER A 103 7.26 -6.80 -5.61
CA SER A 103 7.94 -5.74 -4.86
C SER A 103 9.20 -5.27 -5.56
N LEU A 104 10.01 -6.18 -6.10
CA LEU A 104 11.17 -5.85 -6.90
C LEU A 104 10.76 -5.10 -8.16
N SER A 105 9.78 -5.60 -8.91
CA SER A 105 9.27 -4.95 -10.13
C SER A 105 8.86 -3.50 -9.88
N GLN A 106 8.20 -3.21 -8.76
CA GLN A 106 7.80 -1.85 -8.38
C GLN A 106 8.97 -0.96 -7.93
N ASN A 107 10.06 -1.54 -7.41
CA ASN A 107 11.22 -0.81 -6.89
C ASN A 107 12.43 -0.81 -7.82
N VAL A 108 12.38 -1.53 -8.94
CA VAL A 108 13.47 -1.59 -9.93
C VAL A 108 13.83 -0.19 -10.41
N ALA A 109 12.84 0.65 -10.75
CA ALA A 109 13.10 2.01 -11.21
C ALA A 109 13.85 2.86 -10.16
N PRO A 110 13.39 2.98 -8.89
CA PRO A 110 14.17 3.60 -7.83
C PRO A 110 15.58 3.05 -7.64
N PHE A 111 15.76 1.72 -7.72
CA PHE A 111 17.08 1.09 -7.54
C PHE A 111 18.04 1.41 -8.69
N ILE A 112 17.56 1.38 -9.93
CA ILE A 112 18.35 1.80 -11.09
C ILE A 112 18.71 3.27 -10.96
N LEU A 113 17.76 4.12 -10.58
CA LEU A 113 18.03 5.54 -10.36
C LEU A 113 19.08 5.75 -9.26
N ALA A 114 19.01 5.01 -8.16
CA ALA A 114 19.98 5.11 -7.07
C ALA A 114 21.37 4.59 -7.44
N ALA A 115 21.46 3.62 -8.36
CA ALA A 115 22.73 3.07 -8.80
C ALA A 115 23.43 3.95 -9.86
N TYR A 116 22.66 4.60 -10.74
CA TYR A 116 23.19 5.31 -11.91
C TYR A 116 23.08 6.84 -11.84
N PHE A 117 22.26 7.39 -10.95
CA PHE A 117 21.99 8.83 -10.86
C PHE A 117 22.26 9.39 -9.46
N SER A 118 22.27 10.72 -9.37
CA SER A 118 22.51 11.41 -8.10
C SER A 118 21.37 11.21 -7.10
N PRO A 119 21.63 11.32 -5.79
CA PRO A 119 20.59 11.27 -4.76
C PRO A 119 19.46 12.28 -4.98
N THR A 120 19.75 13.41 -5.63
CA THR A 120 18.77 14.44 -6.00
C THR A 120 17.72 13.90 -6.99
N VAL A 121 18.15 13.18 -8.03
CA VAL A 121 17.26 12.57 -9.03
C VAL A 121 16.35 11.52 -8.40
N VAL A 122 16.93 10.68 -7.53
CA VAL A 122 16.16 9.69 -6.76
C VAL A 122 15.13 10.36 -5.87
N GLY A 123 15.49 11.50 -5.25
CA GLY A 123 14.60 12.33 -4.44
C GLY A 123 13.41 12.87 -5.24
N TYR A 124 13.67 13.42 -6.43
CA TYR A 124 12.60 13.89 -7.33
C TYR A 124 11.65 12.77 -7.72
N TYR A 125 12.17 11.64 -8.20
CA TYR A 125 11.34 10.49 -8.56
C TYR A 125 10.51 9.98 -7.38
N SER A 126 11.15 9.82 -6.22
CA SER A 126 10.50 9.26 -5.02
C SER A 126 9.40 10.19 -4.49
N LEU A 127 9.63 11.51 -4.50
CA LEU A 127 8.61 12.47 -4.09
C LEU A 127 7.43 12.47 -5.07
N SER A 128 7.71 12.52 -6.37
CA SER A 128 6.67 12.49 -7.41
C SER A 128 5.82 11.23 -7.29
N LEU A 129 6.46 10.05 -7.19
CA LEU A 129 5.75 8.79 -7.00
C LEU A 129 4.86 8.84 -5.75
N ARG A 130 5.40 9.32 -4.62
CA ARG A 130 4.66 9.38 -3.35
C ARG A 130 3.44 10.28 -3.46
N LEU A 131 3.59 11.48 -4.03
CA LEU A 131 2.49 12.44 -4.17
C LEU A 131 1.41 11.94 -5.12
N LEU A 132 1.79 11.33 -6.24
CA LEU A 132 0.83 10.75 -7.18
C LEU A 132 0.10 9.54 -6.60
N GLN A 133 0.80 8.70 -5.82
CA GLN A 133 0.20 7.49 -5.24
C GLN A 133 -0.80 7.76 -4.12
N LEU A 134 -0.69 8.89 -3.40
CA LEU A 134 -1.63 9.21 -2.31
C LEU A 134 -3.11 9.19 -2.76
N PRO A 135 -3.54 10.00 -3.76
CA PRO A 135 -4.93 9.99 -4.22
C PRO A 135 -5.30 8.68 -4.92
N ILE A 136 -4.37 8.09 -5.68
CA ILE A 136 -4.57 6.81 -6.38
C ILE A 136 -4.89 5.69 -5.38
N ASN A 137 -4.15 5.62 -4.27
CA ASN A 137 -4.38 4.60 -3.25
C ASN A 137 -5.66 4.86 -2.48
N LEU A 138 -5.95 6.12 -2.13
CA LEU A 138 -7.18 6.48 -1.43
C LEU A 138 -8.42 6.04 -2.23
N ILE A 139 -8.50 6.42 -3.50
CA ILE A 139 -9.63 6.02 -4.36
C ILE A 139 -9.60 4.52 -4.61
N GLY A 140 -8.42 3.95 -4.86
CA GLY A 140 -8.25 2.52 -5.11
C GLY A 140 -8.76 1.65 -3.95
N ASP A 141 -8.52 2.06 -2.70
CA ASP A 141 -8.98 1.35 -1.52
C ASP A 141 -10.50 1.45 -1.35
N SER A 142 -11.09 2.62 -1.59
CA SER A 142 -12.55 2.78 -1.60
C SER A 142 -13.22 1.93 -2.67
N VAL A 143 -12.62 1.86 -3.86
CA VAL A 143 -13.11 1.03 -4.96
C VAL A 143 -13.06 -0.43 -4.58
N ARG A 144 -11.94 -0.92 -4.02
CA ARG A 144 -11.84 -2.31 -3.57
C ARG A 144 -12.93 -2.69 -2.57
N GLN A 145 -13.24 -1.81 -1.61
CA GLN A 145 -14.26 -2.09 -0.58
C GLN A 145 -15.67 -2.32 -1.16
N VAL A 146 -16.02 -1.63 -2.24
CA VAL A 146 -17.33 -1.78 -2.90
C VAL A 146 -17.31 -2.84 -3.99
N PHE A 147 -16.19 -2.95 -4.70
CA PHE A 147 -16.07 -3.78 -5.89
C PHE A 147 -15.95 -5.27 -5.56
N TYR A 148 -15.19 -5.64 -4.52
CA TYR A 148 -15.01 -7.05 -4.13
C TYR A 148 -16.31 -7.75 -3.74
N PRO A 149 -17.13 -7.22 -2.79
CA PRO A 149 -18.39 -7.86 -2.43
C PRO A 149 -19.34 -7.99 -3.63
N ARG A 150 -19.37 -6.96 -4.49
CA ARG A 150 -20.27 -6.93 -5.64
C ARG A 150 -19.89 -7.94 -6.72
N ILE A 151 -18.60 -8.14 -6.99
CA ILE A 151 -18.14 -9.20 -7.91
C ILE A 151 -18.53 -10.58 -7.37
N ALA A 152 -18.30 -10.84 -6.09
CA ALA A 152 -18.62 -12.12 -5.48
C ALA A 152 -20.13 -12.41 -5.57
N GLU A 153 -20.97 -11.39 -5.34
CA GLU A 153 -22.42 -11.50 -5.49
C GLU A 153 -22.82 -11.82 -6.95
N ILE A 154 -22.29 -11.08 -7.93
CA ILE A 154 -22.60 -11.30 -9.35
C ILE A 154 -22.15 -12.70 -9.79
N TYR A 155 -20.96 -13.14 -9.37
CA TYR A 155 -20.45 -14.49 -9.67
C TYR A 155 -21.35 -15.58 -9.10
N ASN A 156 -21.72 -15.47 -7.81
CA ASN A 156 -22.55 -16.47 -7.14
C ASN A 156 -23.98 -16.57 -7.69
N HIS A 157 -24.50 -15.49 -8.27
CA HIS A 157 -25.85 -15.46 -8.86
C HIS A 157 -25.83 -15.67 -10.38
N GLY A 158 -24.70 -16.06 -10.98
CA GLY A 158 -24.59 -16.31 -12.42
C GLY A 158 -24.76 -15.07 -13.30
N GLY A 159 -24.47 -13.88 -12.77
CA GLY A 159 -24.57 -12.62 -13.50
C GLY A 159 -23.38 -12.35 -14.43
N ASP A 160 -23.53 -11.34 -15.29
CA ASP A 160 -22.51 -10.94 -16.27
C ASP A 160 -21.37 -10.13 -15.63
N LEU A 161 -20.31 -10.84 -15.25
CA LEU A 161 -19.07 -10.28 -14.70
C LEU A 161 -18.33 -9.41 -15.72
N HIS A 162 -18.34 -9.78 -16.99
CA HIS A 162 -17.60 -9.06 -18.03
C HIS A 162 -18.16 -7.65 -18.20
N LYS A 163 -19.49 -7.52 -18.31
CA LYS A 163 -20.16 -6.22 -18.39
C LYS A 163 -19.89 -5.35 -17.17
N TYR A 164 -19.89 -5.92 -15.98
CA TYR A 164 -19.59 -5.19 -14.75
C TYR A 164 -18.13 -4.73 -14.70
N LEU A 165 -17.19 -5.60 -15.07
CA LEU A 165 -15.76 -5.30 -15.14
C LEU A 165 -15.49 -4.15 -16.12
N VAL A 166 -16.01 -4.23 -17.35
CA VAL A 166 -15.82 -3.18 -18.36
C VAL A 166 -16.40 -1.85 -17.87
N LYS A 167 -17.62 -1.86 -17.33
CA LYS A 167 -18.27 -0.65 -16.82
C LYS A 167 -17.44 0.02 -15.72
N SER A 168 -16.90 -0.77 -14.80
CA SER A 168 -16.09 -0.23 -13.69
C SER A 168 -14.70 0.22 -14.12
N THR A 169 -14.06 -0.48 -15.05
CA THR A 169 -12.79 -0.04 -15.65
C THR A 169 -12.96 1.28 -16.40
N VAL A 170 -14.03 1.44 -17.19
CA VAL A 170 -14.33 2.69 -17.89
C VAL A 170 -14.63 3.81 -16.89
N PHE A 171 -15.44 3.55 -15.87
CA PHE A 171 -15.75 4.54 -14.83
C PHE A 171 -14.49 5.03 -14.10
N LEU A 172 -13.61 4.12 -13.70
CA LEU A 172 -12.31 4.47 -13.09
C LEU A 172 -11.42 5.24 -14.06
N GLY A 173 -11.41 4.84 -15.34
CA GLY A 173 -10.71 5.53 -16.41
C GLY A 173 -11.14 6.99 -16.54
N VAL A 174 -12.45 7.25 -16.56
CA VAL A 174 -13.00 8.61 -16.62
C VAL A 174 -12.61 9.44 -15.39
N ILE A 175 -12.67 8.84 -14.19
CA ILE A 175 -12.29 9.54 -12.94
C ILE A 175 -10.82 9.94 -12.96
N ILE A 176 -9.92 9.06 -13.39
CA ILE A 176 -8.48 9.33 -13.37
C ILE A 176 -8.01 10.17 -14.57
N LEU A 177 -8.79 10.23 -15.64
CA LEU A 177 -8.44 10.96 -16.86
C LEU A 177 -8.24 12.46 -16.59
N LEU A 178 -9.13 13.08 -15.82
CA LEU A 178 -9.05 14.52 -15.55
C LEU A 178 -7.83 14.88 -14.68
N PRO A 179 -7.58 14.22 -13.52
CA PRO A 179 -6.36 14.44 -12.74
C PRO A 179 -5.09 14.12 -13.53
N SER A 180 -5.10 13.06 -14.36
CA SER A 180 -3.92 12.69 -15.15
C SER A 180 -3.59 13.73 -16.21
N LEU A 181 -4.60 14.27 -16.89
CA LEU A 181 -4.41 15.33 -17.88
C LEU A 181 -3.88 16.61 -17.25
N ILE A 182 -4.42 17.00 -16.09
CA ILE A 182 -3.95 18.17 -15.34
C ILE A 182 -2.46 18.02 -15.01
N ILE A 183 -2.06 16.88 -14.44
CA ILE A 183 -0.66 16.63 -14.08
C ILE A 183 0.23 16.52 -15.31
N PHE A 184 -0.25 15.91 -16.38
CA PHE A 184 0.51 15.78 -17.63
C PHE A 184 0.78 17.16 -18.26
N LEU A 185 -0.19 18.06 -18.27
CA LEU A 185 -0.03 19.38 -18.89
C LEU A 185 0.67 20.39 -17.97
N SER A 186 0.49 20.29 -16.65
CA SER A 186 0.91 21.33 -15.70
C SER A 186 1.78 20.82 -14.54
N GLY A 187 2.25 19.57 -14.58
CA GLY A 187 3.04 18.93 -13.52
C GLY A 187 4.21 19.77 -12.99
N PRO A 188 5.13 20.29 -13.84
CA PRO A 188 6.24 21.12 -13.41
C PRO A 188 5.81 22.40 -12.68
N LEU A 189 4.76 23.06 -13.18
CA LEU A 189 4.20 24.27 -12.58
C LEU A 189 3.51 23.96 -11.25
N LEU A 190 2.68 22.92 -11.19
CA LEU A 190 1.98 22.51 -9.98
C LEU A 190 2.95 22.15 -8.86
N PHE A 191 3.97 21.35 -9.16
CA PHE A 191 4.98 20.99 -8.17
C PHE A 191 5.78 22.21 -7.73
N SER A 192 6.12 23.12 -8.65
CA SER A 192 6.83 24.36 -8.30
C SER A 192 6.01 25.32 -7.43
N ILE A 193 4.70 25.42 -7.67
CA ILE A 193 3.80 26.28 -6.90
C ILE A 193 3.55 25.71 -5.50
N VAL A 194 3.33 24.39 -5.41
CA VAL A 194 2.95 23.74 -4.14
C VAL A 194 4.15 23.45 -3.25
N LEU A 195 5.28 23.04 -3.82
CA LEU A 195 6.47 22.59 -3.07
C LEU A 195 7.64 23.59 -3.15
N GLY A 196 7.61 24.52 -4.11
CA GLY A 196 8.68 25.47 -4.37
C GLY A 196 9.47 25.15 -5.65
N LYS A 197 10.18 26.15 -6.19
CA LYS A 197 10.89 26.09 -7.49
C LYS A 197 11.90 24.93 -7.59
N GLU A 198 12.46 24.49 -6.47
CA GLU A 198 13.42 23.37 -6.42
C GLU A 198 12.81 22.03 -6.85
N TRP A 199 11.48 21.92 -6.88
CA TRP A 199 10.73 20.72 -7.24
C TRP A 199 10.18 20.75 -8.67
N TYR A 200 10.58 21.72 -9.49
CA TYR A 200 10.20 21.79 -10.89
C TYR A 200 10.49 20.47 -11.63
N GLU A 201 11.71 19.94 -11.45
CA GLU A 201 12.15 18.67 -12.03
C GLU A 201 11.26 17.50 -11.57
N ALA A 202 10.89 17.44 -10.28
CA ALA A 202 9.95 16.44 -9.77
C ALA A 202 8.60 16.50 -10.51
N GLY A 203 8.12 17.70 -10.83
CA GLY A 203 6.94 17.87 -11.66
C GLY A 203 7.13 17.35 -13.09
N VAL A 204 8.31 17.45 -13.68
CA VAL A 204 8.63 16.83 -14.99
C VAL A 204 8.54 15.31 -14.92
N TYR A 205 9.14 14.69 -13.88
CA TYR A 205 8.97 13.24 -13.66
C TYR A 205 7.49 12.86 -13.51
N SER A 206 6.71 13.68 -12.81
CA SER A 206 5.30 13.40 -12.55
C SER A 206 4.46 13.30 -13.83
N GLN A 207 4.78 14.08 -14.88
CA GLN A 207 4.09 14.04 -16.16
C GLN A 207 4.16 12.64 -16.80
N TRP A 208 5.37 12.09 -16.88
CA TRP A 208 5.61 10.77 -17.47
C TRP A 208 5.10 9.64 -16.58
N MET A 209 5.26 9.80 -15.27
CA MET A 209 4.81 8.77 -14.31
C MET A 209 3.29 8.64 -14.31
N MET A 210 2.57 9.74 -14.49
CA MET A 210 1.11 9.74 -14.48
C MET A 210 0.52 8.87 -15.59
N LEU A 211 1.20 8.75 -16.75
CA LEU A 211 0.74 7.92 -17.86
C LEU A 211 0.64 6.44 -17.47
N TRP A 212 1.71 5.86 -16.94
CA TRP A 212 1.68 4.44 -16.57
C TRP A 212 0.87 4.19 -15.28
N LEU A 213 0.86 5.16 -14.35
CA LEU A 213 0.04 5.10 -13.14
C LEU A 213 -1.46 5.09 -13.45
N MET A 214 -1.89 5.81 -14.49
CA MET A 214 -3.27 5.79 -14.99
C MET A 214 -3.69 4.37 -15.40
N PHE A 215 -2.87 3.69 -16.22
CA PHE A 215 -3.16 2.30 -16.61
C PHE A 215 -3.16 1.35 -15.41
N GLY A 216 -2.21 1.52 -14.48
CA GLY A 216 -2.16 0.75 -13.23
C GLY A 216 -3.41 0.94 -12.36
N PHE A 217 -3.98 2.14 -12.35
CA PHE A 217 -5.23 2.44 -11.64
C PHE A 217 -6.45 1.79 -12.32
N MET A 218 -6.52 1.83 -13.65
CA MET A 218 -7.58 1.17 -14.43
C MET A 218 -7.55 -0.37 -14.33
N ASN A 219 -6.40 -0.97 -14.00
CA ASN A 219 -6.25 -2.42 -13.88
C ASN A 219 -6.73 -3.00 -12.52
N ARG A 220 -7.10 -2.14 -11.56
CA ARG A 220 -7.55 -2.57 -10.22
C ARG A 220 -8.79 -3.50 -10.25
N PRO A 221 -9.84 -3.24 -11.05
CA PRO A 221 -11.00 -4.13 -11.21
C PRO A 221 -10.63 -5.53 -11.72
N ALA A 222 -9.75 -5.60 -12.72
CA ALA A 222 -9.33 -6.87 -13.30
C ALA A 222 -8.56 -7.71 -12.28
N SER A 223 -7.68 -7.08 -11.50
CA SER A 223 -6.96 -7.75 -10.40
C SER A 223 -7.91 -8.29 -9.33
N ALA A 224 -8.96 -7.55 -8.98
CA ALA A 224 -9.97 -7.99 -8.02
C ALA A 224 -10.81 -9.16 -8.54
N THR A 225 -11.17 -9.12 -9.82
CA THR A 225 -11.95 -10.19 -10.47
C THR A 225 -11.15 -11.48 -10.56
N ALA A 226 -9.86 -11.40 -10.94
CA ALA A 226 -8.97 -12.55 -10.98
C ALA A 226 -8.87 -13.27 -9.63
N GLN A 227 -8.88 -12.52 -8.51
CA GLN A 227 -8.90 -13.10 -7.16
C GLN A 227 -10.19 -13.85 -6.85
N VAL A 228 -11.35 -13.30 -7.21
CA VAL A 228 -12.64 -13.96 -6.98
C VAL A 228 -12.77 -15.22 -7.84
N LEU A 229 -12.22 -15.20 -9.06
CA LEU A 229 -12.19 -16.36 -9.96
C LEU A 229 -11.15 -17.44 -9.55
N GLY A 230 -10.34 -17.20 -8.52
CA GLY A 230 -9.31 -18.15 -8.08
C GLY A 230 -8.15 -18.32 -9.07
N LEU A 231 -7.90 -17.34 -9.92
CA LEU A 231 -6.84 -17.36 -10.94
C LEU A 231 -5.47 -16.87 -10.42
N GLN A 232 -5.29 -16.74 -9.10
CA GLN A 232 -4.06 -16.24 -8.45
C GLN A 232 -3.41 -17.28 -7.54
#